data_AF-A0A4Q3ANB1-F1
#
_entry.id   AF-A0A4Q3ANB1-F1
#
_cell.length_a   1.000
_cell.length_b   1.000
_cell.length_c   1.000
_cell.angle_alpha   90.00
_cell.angle_beta   90.00
_cell.angle_gamma   90.00
#
_symmetry.space_group_name_H-M   'P 1'
#
loop_
_entity.id
_entity.type
_entity.pdbx_description
1 polymer ?
#
loop_
_entity_poly.entity_id
_entity_poly.type
_entity_poly.pdbx_seq_one_letter_code
_entity_poly.pdbx_strand_id
1 'polypeptide(L)'
;MEELTPHEERPLRLSDLRFALAANGAIQLLLMAFTSLAFDGGYSSRICFQAITGYWLTVGWLAHRRREKLTTVDASLIRIGFVLWLPTAVTVNGILSELFFNGI
;
A
#
# COMPACT_ATOMS: atom_id res chain seq x y z
N MET A 1 -9.55 31.16 30.69
CA MET A 1 -9.93 30.23 29.61
C MET A 1 -8.75 30.19 28.66
N GLU A 2 -7.96 29.13 28.78
CA GLU A 2 -6.73 28.95 28.02
C GLU A 2 -7.11 28.42 26.64
N GLU A 3 -6.96 29.26 25.63
CA GLU A 3 -7.19 28.93 24.23
C GLU A 3 -6.19 27.86 23.82
N LEU A 4 -6.66 26.60 23.72
CA LEU A 4 -5.91 25.49 23.14
C LEU A 4 -5.59 25.83 21.69
N THR A 5 -4.37 26.33 21.47
CA THR A 5 -3.80 26.60 20.16
C THR A 5 -3.98 25.40 19.24
N PRO A 6 -4.41 25.60 17.97
CA PRO A 6 -4.62 24.50 17.04
C PRO A 6 -3.29 23.76 16.89
N HIS A 7 -3.30 22.45 17.14
CA HIS A 7 -2.17 21.57 16.89
C HIS A 7 -1.54 21.93 15.56
N GLU A 8 -0.39 22.59 15.61
CA GLU A 8 0.41 22.96 14.47
C GLU A 8 0.88 21.65 13.84
N GLU A 9 0.07 21.12 12.91
CA GLU A 9 0.36 19.92 12.15
C GLU A 9 1.65 20.18 11.38
N ARG A 10 2.79 19.88 12.01
CA ARG A 10 4.07 19.95 11.35
C ARG A 10 3.95 19.11 10.07
N PRO A 11 4.28 19.67 8.91
CA PRO A 11 4.21 18.93 7.66
C PRO A 11 5.11 17.70 7.78
N LEU A 12 4.49 16.51 7.73
CA LEU A 12 5.18 15.24 7.81
C LEU A 12 6.05 15.09 6.58
N ARG A 13 7.31 14.69 6.78
CA ARG A 13 8.23 14.40 5.68
C ARG A 13 8.29 12.90 5.45
N LEU A 14 8.59 12.51 4.21
CA LEU A 14 8.77 11.10 3.84
C LEU A 14 9.91 10.45 4.65
N SER A 15 10.92 11.23 5.03
CA SER A 15 12.01 10.82 5.93
C SER A 15 11.53 10.34 7.28
N ASP A 16 10.45 10.93 7.80
CA ASP A 16 9.89 10.60 9.12
C ASP A 16 9.12 9.27 9.06
N LEU A 17 8.73 8.85 7.86
CA LEU A 17 8.03 7.60 7.58
C LEU A 17 8.97 6.46 7.13
N ARG A 18 10.29 6.68 7.11
CA ARG A 18 11.27 5.67 6.65
C ARG A 18 11.13 4.31 7.35
N PHE A 19 10.87 4.32 8.66
CA PHE A 19 10.68 3.09 9.44
C PHE A 19 9.38 2.40 9.09
N ALA A 20 8.30 3.16 8.87
CA ALA A 20 7.02 2.61 8.44
C ALA A 20 7.10 2.01 7.02
N LEU A 21 7.86 2.64 6.12
CA LEU A 21 8.14 2.11 4.77
C LEU A 21 8.96 0.83 4.82
N ALA A 22 10.04 0.80 5.63
CA ALA A 22 10.86 -0.39 5.80
C ALA A 22 10.09 -1.56 6.42
N ALA A 23 9.28 -1.29 7.46
CA ALA A 23 8.43 -2.29 8.09
C ALA A 23 7.37 -2.82 7.11
N ASN A 24 6.74 -1.96 6.31
CA ASN A 24 5.81 -2.38 5.27
C ASN A 24 6.51 -3.25 4.22
N GLY A 25 7.70 -2.87 3.75
CA GLY A 25 8.47 -3.68 2.82
C GLY A 25 8.80 -5.08 3.38
N ALA A 26 9.20 -5.16 4.66
CA ALA A 26 9.47 -6.44 5.32
C ALA A 26 8.21 -7.32 5.43
N ILE A 27 7.08 -6.74 5.86
CA ILE A 27 5.80 -7.45 5.96
C ILE A 27 5.33 -7.96 4.60
N GLN A 28 5.48 -7.15 3.55
CA GLN A 28 5.14 -7.52 2.17
C GLN A 28 5.94 -8.72 1.67
N LEU A 29 7.26 -8.72 1.89
CA LEU A 29 8.14 -9.82 1.53
C LEU A 29 7.81 -11.09 2.31
N LEU A 30 7.54 -10.98 3.62
CA LEU A 30 7.12 -12.10 4.45
C LEU A 30 5.81 -12.70 3.97
N LEU A 31 4.81 -11.87 3.67
CA LEU A 31 3.53 -12.33 3.14
C LEU A 31 3.68 -13.00 1.78
N MET A 32 4.49 -12.43 0.89
CA MET A 32 4.75 -13.03 -0.43
C MET A 32 5.47 -14.38 -0.32
N ALA A 33 6.45 -14.50 0.58
CA ALA A 33 7.12 -15.76 0.86
C ALA A 33 6.13 -16.79 1.44
N PHE A 34 5.29 -16.38 2.38
CA PHE A 34 4.29 -17.24 3.01
C PHE A 34 3.23 -17.70 2.02
N THR A 35 2.70 -16.82 1.17
CA THR A 35 1.71 -17.21 0.15
C THR A 35 2.32 -18.11 -0.93
N SER A 36 3.60 -17.91 -1.25
CA SER A 36 4.30 -18.78 -2.20
C SER A 36 4.52 -20.19 -1.64
N LEU A 37 4.80 -20.30 -0.34
CA LEU A 37 4.98 -21.59 0.34
C LEU A 37 3.64 -22.28 0.66
N ALA A 38 2.61 -21.52 1.04
CA ALA A 38 1.35 -22.07 1.53
C ALA A 38 0.33 -22.39 0.42
N PHE A 39 0.37 -21.69 -0.73
CA PHE A 39 -0.68 -21.77 -1.76
C PHE A 39 -0.15 -22.15 -3.15
N ASP A 40 0.87 -23.01 -3.21
CA ASP A 40 1.40 -23.60 -4.46
C ASP A 40 1.94 -22.55 -5.46
N GLY A 41 2.39 -21.39 -4.96
CA GLY A 41 3.25 -20.42 -5.67
C GLY A 41 2.66 -19.68 -6.87
N GLY A 42 1.54 -20.13 -7.43
CA GLY A 42 1.03 -19.65 -8.72
C GLY A 42 0.17 -18.39 -8.60
N TYR A 43 -1.11 -18.57 -8.30
CA TYR A 43 -2.11 -17.51 -8.37
C TYR A 43 -1.98 -16.51 -7.20
N SER A 44 -1.83 -17.01 -5.97
CA SER A 44 -1.73 -16.17 -4.77
C SER A 44 -0.49 -15.26 -4.78
N SER A 45 0.65 -15.76 -5.28
CA SER A 45 1.87 -14.97 -5.39
C SER A 45 1.76 -13.85 -6.43
N ARG A 46 1.01 -14.06 -7.53
CA ARG A 46 0.72 -13.00 -8.52
C ARG A 46 -0.14 -11.89 -7.91
N ILE A 47 -1.18 -12.24 -7.15
CA ILE A 47 -2.02 -11.26 -6.44
C ILE A 47 -1.17 -10.45 -5.45
N CYS A 48 -0.35 -11.12 -4.64
CA CYS A 48 0.55 -10.44 -3.72
C CYS A 48 1.51 -9.49 -4.43
N PHE A 49 2.11 -9.93 -5.54
CA PHE A 49 3.01 -9.09 -6.33
C PHE A 49 2.31 -7.83 -6.86
N GLN A 50 1.11 -7.97 -7.44
CA GLN A 50 0.35 -6.81 -7.91
C GLN A 50 -0.03 -5.84 -6.79
N ALA A 51 -0.42 -6.35 -5.61
CA ALA A 51 -0.72 -5.53 -4.45
C ALA A 51 0.52 -4.76 -3.97
N ILE A 52 1.69 -5.40 -3.96
CA ILE A 52 2.98 -4.77 -3.63
C ILE A 52 3.29 -3.67 -4.65
N THR A 53 3.18 -3.96 -5.95
CA THR A 53 3.43 -2.96 -7.00
C THR A 53 2.49 -1.77 -6.88
N GLY A 54 1.18 -1.99 -6.68
CA GLY A 54 0.19 -0.92 -6.50
C GLY A 54 0.49 -0.03 -5.29
N TYR A 55 0.88 -0.64 -4.17
CA TYR A 55 1.31 0.09 -2.98
C TYR A 55 2.52 1.00 -3.28
N TRP A 56 3.60 0.45 -3.86
CA TRP A 56 4.80 1.23 -4.13
C TRP A 56 4.61 2.31 -5.18
N LEU A 57 3.75 2.07 -6.19
CA LEU A 57 3.35 3.11 -7.15
C LEU A 57 2.58 4.24 -6.46
N THR A 58 1.69 3.91 -5.53
CA THR A 58 0.94 4.91 -4.75
C THR A 58 1.88 5.74 -3.88
N VAL A 59 2.82 5.09 -3.19
CA VAL A 59 3.85 5.76 -2.38
C VAL A 59 4.74 6.64 -3.26
N GLY A 60 5.19 6.15 -4.41
CA GLY A 60 6.01 6.90 -5.37
C GLY A 60 5.26 8.10 -5.95
N TRP A 61 3.98 7.94 -6.28
CA TRP A 61 3.13 9.03 -6.75
C TRP A 61 2.87 10.07 -5.65
N LEU A 62 2.59 9.65 -4.42
CA LEU A 62 2.47 10.53 -3.25
C LEU A 62 3.77 11.29 -3.01
N ALA A 63 4.91 10.60 -3.03
CA ALA A 63 6.23 11.20 -2.90
C ALA A 63 6.50 12.22 -4.01
N HIS A 64 6.08 11.94 -5.25
CA HIS A 64 6.24 12.85 -6.37
C HIS A 64 5.32 14.08 -6.25
N ARG A 65 4.06 13.89 -5.88
CA ARG A 65 3.01 14.93 -5.86
C ARG A 65 3.04 15.81 -4.60
N ARG A 66 3.44 15.28 -3.46
CA ARG A 66 3.37 15.92 -2.14
C ARG A 66 4.72 16.02 -1.43
N ARG A 67 5.78 16.31 -2.20
CA ARG A 67 7.19 16.35 -1.76
C ARG A 67 7.44 17.07 -0.43
N GLU A 68 6.71 18.14 -0.14
CA GLU A 68 7.00 19.02 1.01
C GLU A 68 5.91 19.08 2.08
N LYS A 69 4.72 18.50 1.83
CA LYS A 69 3.58 18.54 2.77
C LYS A 69 2.77 17.25 2.66
N LEU A 70 3.18 16.19 3.36
CA LEU A 70 2.28 15.05 3.58
C LEU A 70 1.27 15.40 4.67
N THR A 71 0.00 15.12 4.40
CA THR A 71 -1.05 15.22 5.41
C THR A 71 -1.07 13.97 6.29
N THR A 72 -1.72 14.07 7.45
CA THR A 72 -1.93 12.95 8.39
C THR A 72 -2.62 11.74 7.72
N VAL A 73 -3.48 12.01 6.72
CA VAL A 73 -4.15 11.00 5.90
C VAL A 73 -3.16 10.28 4.98
N ASP A 74 -2.23 11.01 4.34
CA ASP A 74 -1.20 10.41 3.48
C ASP A 74 -0.25 9.50 4.29
N ALA A 75 0.11 9.93 5.51
CA ALA A 75 0.92 9.12 6.41
C ALA A 75 0.19 7.83 6.86
N SER A 76 -1.12 7.91 7.06
CA SER A 76 -1.94 6.74 7.37
C SER A 76 -1.99 5.78 6.17
N LEU A 77 -2.19 6.30 4.95
CA LEU A 77 -2.11 5.52 3.72
C LEU A 77 -0.75 4.82 3.53
N ILE A 78 0.36 5.46 3.90
CA ILE A 78 1.68 4.81 3.85
C ILE A 78 1.78 3.66 4.87
N ARG A 79 1.18 3.81 6.05
CA ARG A 79 1.24 2.80 7.12
C ARG A 79 0.37 1.58 6.86
N ILE A 80 -0.88 1.77 6.40
CA ILE A 80 -1.88 0.70 6.24
C ILE A 80 -2.25 0.42 4.78
N GLY A 81 -1.76 1.20 3.82
CA GLY A 81 -2.20 1.15 2.43
C GLY A 81 -1.95 -0.19 1.75
N PHE A 82 -0.97 -0.97 2.19
CA PHE A 82 -0.75 -2.32 1.67
C PHE A 82 -1.97 -3.23 1.90
N VAL A 83 -2.62 -3.13 3.07
CA VAL A 83 -3.84 -3.91 3.38
C VAL A 83 -4.99 -3.51 2.47
N LEU A 84 -5.06 -2.25 2.04
CA LEU A 84 -6.08 -1.76 1.10
C LEU A 84 -5.81 -2.22 -0.34
N TRP A 85 -4.54 -2.48 -0.69
CA TRP A 85 -4.16 -2.95 -2.02
C TRP A 85 -4.42 -4.44 -2.25
N LEU A 86 -4.43 -5.27 -1.20
CA LEU A 86 -4.76 -6.69 -1.30
C LEU A 86 -6.16 -6.97 -1.89
N PRO A 87 -7.28 -6.44 -1.35
CA PRO A 87 -8.59 -6.65 -1.92
C PRO A 87 -8.71 -6.04 -3.32
N THR A 88 -8.06 -4.91 -3.57
CA THR A 88 -8.01 -4.30 -4.91
C THR A 88 -7.36 -5.25 -5.92
N ALA A 89 -6.23 -5.87 -5.57
CA ALA A 89 -5.57 -6.85 -6.43
C ALA A 89 -6.43 -8.10 -6.66
N VAL A 90 -7.15 -8.58 -5.63
CA VAL A 90 -8.09 -9.69 -5.76
C VAL A 90 -9.23 -9.34 -6.73
N THR A 91 -9.85 -8.17 -6.57
CA THR A 91 -10.94 -7.71 -7.45
C THR A 91 -10.47 -7.53 -8.88
N VAL A 92 -9.30 -6.94 -9.12
CA VAL A 92 -8.74 -6.78 -10.48
C VAL A 92 -8.50 -8.14 -11.13
N ASN A 93 -7.93 -9.12 -10.41
CA ASN A 93 -7.75 -10.46 -10.97
C ASN A 93 -9.09 -11.17 -11.20
N GLY A 94 -10.08 -10.99 -10.33
CA GLY A 94 -11.43 -11.51 -10.52
C GLY A 94 -12.08 -10.97 -11.80
N ILE A 95 -12.05 -9.65 -11.99
CA ILE A 95 -12.59 -8.99 -13.19
C ILE A 95 -11.85 -9.44 -14.45
N LEU A 96 -10.51 -9.49 -14.42
CA LEU A 96 -9.72 -9.94 -15.56
C LEU A 96 -10.03 -11.41 -15.89
N SER A 97 -10.17 -12.27 -14.88
CA SER A 97 -10.55 -13.66 -15.09
C SER A 97 -11.94 -13.78 -15.72
N GLU A 98 -12.92 -12.99 -15.29
CA GLU A 98 -14.24 -12.97 -15.93
C GLU A 98 -14.15 -12.50 -17.38
N LEU A 99 -13.41 -11.43 -17.67
CA LEU A 99 -13.27 -10.90 -19.03
C LEU A 99 -12.58 -11.90 -19.98
N PHE A 100 -11.51 -12.56 -19.53
CA PHE A 100 -10.74 -13.48 -20.37
C PHE A 100 -11.36 -14.88 -20.50
N PHE A 101 -12.08 -15.37 -19.49
CA PHE A 101 -12.64 -16.74 -19.51
C PHE A 101 -14.15 -16.80 -19.79
N ASN A 102 -14.92 -15.76 -19.45
CA ASN A 102 -16.36 -15.73 -19.70
C ASN A 102 -16.77 -14.87 -20.89
N GLY A 103 -15.82 -14.27 -21.63
CA GLY A 103 -16.03 -13.69 -22.96
C GLY A 103 -17.28 -12.82 -23.10
N ILE A 104 -17.20 -11.59 -22.59
CA ILE A 104 -18.03 -10.47 -23.09
C ILE A 104 -17.28 -9.82 -24.24
#